data_AF-I7FN08-F1
#
_entry.id   AF-I7FN08-F1
#
_cell.length_a   1.000
_cell.length_b   1.000
_cell.length_c   1.000
_cell.angle_alpha   90.00
_cell.angle_beta   90.00
_cell.angle_gamma   90.00
#
_symmetry.space_group_name_H-M   'P 1'
#
loop_
_entity.id
_entity.type
_entity.pdbx_description
1 polymer ?
#
loop_
_entity_poly.entity_id
_entity_poly.type
_entity_poly.pdbx_seq_one_letter_code
_entity_poly.pdbx_strand_id
1 'polypeptide(L)'
;MSSDLEKNLTVLTDHIRKLSTVHDKAVGEIDGANRSMVENGTNMWETHGVISALTNWAVADAVEARTAAGGALRRVSVELSEKLRAAATNYDNTDSTEAGNIDTCGV
;
A
#
# COMPACT_ATOMS: atom_id res chain seq x y z
N MET A 1 9.48 30.91 -17.52
CA MET A 1 10.39 30.02 -16.75
C MET A 1 9.65 29.69 -15.47
N SER A 2 9.40 28.41 -15.16
CA SER A 2 8.67 28.02 -13.95
C SER A 2 9.44 28.44 -12.69
N SER A 3 8.73 28.98 -11.70
CA SER A 3 9.32 29.47 -10.45
C SER A 3 9.88 28.32 -9.60
N ASP A 4 10.79 28.60 -8.67
CA ASP A 4 11.33 27.55 -7.80
C ASP A 4 10.27 26.97 -6.85
N LEU A 5 9.21 27.74 -6.56
CA LEU A 5 8.06 27.27 -5.79
C LEU A 5 7.23 26.23 -6.57
N GLU A 6 6.94 26.49 -7.86
CA GLU A 6 6.20 25.56 -8.74
C GLU A 6 6.95 24.23 -8.92
N LYS A 7 8.27 24.29 -9.07
CA LYS A 7 9.11 23.08 -9.13
C LYS A 7 9.06 22.30 -7.83
N ASN A 8 9.10 22.98 -6.68
CA ASN A 8 9.06 22.33 -5.37
C ASN A 8 7.70 21.63 -5.13
N LEU A 9 6.60 22.28 -5.52
CA LEU A 9 5.26 21.69 -5.45
C LEU A 9 5.14 20.45 -6.34
N THR A 10 5.64 20.51 -7.58
CA THR A 10 5.68 19.34 -8.48
C THR A 10 6.49 18.19 -7.85
N VAL A 11 7.65 18.49 -7.26
CA VAL A 11 8.46 17.49 -6.53
C VAL A 11 7.70 16.91 -5.35
N LEU A 12 6.93 17.72 -4.62
CA LEU A 12 6.09 17.27 -3.51
C LEU A 12 4.96 16.34 -3.99
N THR A 13 4.22 16.71 -5.04
CA THR A 13 3.13 15.87 -5.55
C THR A 13 3.64 14.56 -6.13
N ASP A 14 4.79 14.58 -6.82
CA ASP A 14 5.48 13.38 -7.29
C ASP A 14 5.96 12.50 -6.13
N HIS A 15 6.44 13.10 -5.04
CA HIS A 15 6.80 12.35 -3.84
C HIS A 15 5.59 11.63 -3.22
N ILE A 16 4.45 12.31 -3.13
CA ILE A 16 3.19 11.73 -2.63
C ILE A 16 2.72 10.58 -3.54
N ARG A 17 2.79 10.74 -4.87
CA ARG A 17 2.51 9.65 -5.82
C ARG A 17 3.45 8.47 -5.60
N LYS A 18 4.74 8.72 -5.42
CA LYS A 18 5.72 7.66 -5.12
C LYS A 18 5.35 6.89 -3.84
N LEU A 19 4.94 7.58 -2.78
CA LEU A 19 4.47 6.91 -1.56
C LEU A 19 3.25 6.01 -1.83
N SER A 20 2.30 6.43 -2.67
CA SER A 20 1.16 5.57 -3.05
C SER A 20 1.63 4.27 -3.73
N THR A 21 2.62 4.34 -4.62
CA THR A 21 3.17 3.14 -5.29
C THR A 21 3.89 2.20 -4.33
N VAL A 22 4.50 2.73 -3.26
CA VAL A 22 5.11 1.91 -2.19
C VAL A 22 4.04 1.11 -1.47
N HIS A 23 2.88 1.71 -1.19
CA HIS A 23 1.76 1.00 -0.57
C HIS A 23 1.16 -0.08 -1.50
N ASP A 24 1.09 0.16 -2.81
CA ASP A 24 0.65 -0.89 -3.75
C ASP A 24 1.63 -2.07 -3.77
N LYS A 25 2.94 -1.77 -3.75
CA LYS A 25 3.97 -2.81 -3.65
C LYS A 25 3.82 -3.61 -2.36
N ALA A 26 3.61 -2.93 -1.23
CA ALA A 26 3.39 -3.57 0.06
C ALA A 26 2.15 -4.49 0.03
N VAL A 27 1.05 -4.08 -0.61
CA VAL A 27 -0.13 -4.93 -0.83
C VAL A 27 0.24 -6.20 -1.58
N GLY A 28 1.00 -6.09 -2.68
CA GLY A 28 1.46 -7.26 -3.44
C GLY A 28 2.32 -8.22 -2.63
N GLU A 29 3.23 -7.69 -1.80
CA GLU A 29 4.08 -8.49 -0.90
C GLU A 29 3.27 -9.18 0.21
N ILE A 30 2.29 -8.48 0.80
CA ILE A 30 1.37 -9.04 1.80
C ILE A 30 0.55 -10.19 1.20
N ASP A 31 -0.01 -9.99 0.01
CA ASP A 31 -0.79 -11.02 -0.67
C ASP A 31 0.06 -12.25 -1.01
N GLY A 32 1.32 -12.04 -1.44
CA GLY A 32 2.28 -13.12 -1.63
C GLY A 32 2.60 -13.88 -0.34
N ALA A 33 2.88 -13.16 0.74
CA ALA A 33 3.20 -13.74 2.04
C ALA A 33 2.02 -14.51 2.66
N ASN A 34 0.78 -14.05 2.44
CA ASN A 34 -0.41 -14.76 2.91
C ASN A 34 -0.61 -16.07 2.13
N ARG A 35 -0.47 -16.06 0.80
CA ARG A 35 -0.59 -17.28 -0.02
C ARG A 35 0.41 -18.37 0.37
N SER A 36 1.68 -18.01 0.48
CA SER A 36 2.75 -18.96 0.85
C SER A 36 2.52 -19.63 2.20
N MET A 37 1.83 -18.97 3.14
CA MET A 37 1.59 -19.54 4.47
C MET A 37 0.47 -20.57 4.50
N VAL A 38 -0.57 -20.37 3.71
CA VAL A 38 -1.64 -21.36 3.55
C VAL A 38 -1.07 -22.66 2.97
N GLU A 39 -0.18 -22.56 1.98
CA GLU A 39 0.51 -23.72 1.38
C GLU A 39 1.34 -24.50 2.42
N ASN A 40 2.08 -23.81 3.29
CA ASN A 40 2.88 -24.45 4.33
C ASN A 40 2.04 -25.19 5.38
N GLY A 41 0.89 -24.64 5.78
CA GLY A 41 -0.01 -25.29 6.74
C GLY A 41 -0.57 -26.61 6.21
N THR A 42 -0.97 -26.65 4.93
CA THR A 42 -1.41 -27.87 4.25
C THR A 42 -0.26 -28.89 4.12
N ASN A 43 0.93 -28.43 3.73
CA ASN A 43 2.10 -29.29 3.54
C ASN A 43 2.53 -29.99 4.85
N MET A 44 2.29 -29.40 6.03
CA MET A 44 2.59 -30.06 7.31
C MET A 44 1.73 -31.30 7.55
N TRP A 45 0.46 -31.26 7.18
CA TRP A 45 -0.41 -32.45 7.25
C TRP A 45 0.05 -33.55 6.29
N GLU A 46 0.55 -33.19 5.12
CA GLU A 46 1.07 -34.13 4.12
C GLU A 46 2.40 -34.77 4.55
N THR A 47 3.30 -33.99 5.14
CA THR A 47 4.68 -34.41 5.44
C THR A 47 4.85 -35.05 6.82
N HIS A 48 4.16 -34.56 7.85
CA HIS A 48 4.29 -35.03 9.23
C HIS A 48 3.09 -35.84 9.70
N GLY A 49 1.96 -35.76 8.98
CA GLY A 49 0.79 -36.59 9.21
C GLY A 49 0.15 -36.38 10.59
N VAL A 50 -0.62 -37.39 11.01
CA VAL A 50 -1.40 -37.33 12.26
C VAL A 50 -0.54 -37.42 13.53
N ILE A 51 0.69 -37.93 13.45
CA ILE A 51 1.58 -38.01 14.63
C ILE A 51 1.88 -36.61 15.17
N SER A 52 1.96 -35.61 14.28
CA SER A 52 2.17 -34.21 14.63
C SER A 52 0.86 -33.40 14.71
N ALA A 53 -0.30 -34.04 14.93
CA ALA A 53 -1.61 -33.38 14.85
C ALA A 53 -1.73 -32.11 15.71
N LEU A 54 -1.25 -32.13 16.96
CA LEU A 54 -1.29 -30.96 17.84
C LEU A 54 -0.46 -29.79 17.28
N THR A 55 0.71 -30.09 16.72
CA THR A 55 1.57 -29.07 16.09
C THR A 55 0.92 -28.54 14.81
N ASN A 56 0.31 -29.42 14.01
CA ASN A 56 -0.37 -29.02 12.78
C ASN A 56 -1.54 -28.07 13.07
N TRP A 57 -2.32 -28.33 14.14
CA TRP A 57 -3.36 -27.40 14.59
C TRP A 57 -2.80 -26.06 15.06
N ALA A 58 -1.76 -26.07 15.90
CA ALA A 58 -1.13 -24.84 16.35
C ALA A 58 -0.60 -23.98 15.18
N VAL A 59 -0.07 -24.62 14.13
CA VAL A 59 0.36 -23.93 12.91
C VAL A 59 -0.83 -23.41 12.11
N ALA A 60 -1.92 -24.17 11.99
CA ALA A 60 -3.13 -23.72 11.31
C ALA A 60 -3.71 -22.45 11.97
N ASP A 61 -3.82 -22.43 13.30
CA ASP A 61 -4.27 -21.26 14.06
C ASP A 61 -3.35 -20.05 13.85
N ALA A 62 -2.04 -20.28 13.84
CA ALA A 62 -1.06 -19.22 13.57
C ALA A 62 -1.17 -18.66 12.14
N VAL A 63 -1.40 -19.53 11.15
CA VAL A 63 -1.61 -19.13 9.75
C VAL A 63 -2.89 -18.32 9.60
N GLU A 64 -3.98 -18.72 10.28
CA GLU A 64 -5.23 -17.98 10.29
C GLU A 64 -5.05 -16.58 10.88
N ALA A 65 -4.46 -16.49 12.09
CA ALA A 65 -4.21 -15.21 12.75
C ALA A 65 -3.32 -14.28 11.90
N ARG A 66 -2.27 -14.84 11.26
CA ARG A 66 -1.39 -14.07 10.37
C ARG A 66 -2.11 -13.61 9.11
N THR A 67 -2.96 -14.46 8.53
CA THR A 67 -3.76 -14.10 7.34
C THR A 67 -4.73 -12.98 7.66
N ALA A 68 -5.38 -13.01 8.82
CA ALA A 68 -6.25 -11.94 9.29
C ALA A 68 -5.49 -10.61 9.48
N ALA A 69 -4.31 -10.66 10.11
CA ALA A 69 -3.44 -9.50 10.26
C ALA A 69 -2.96 -8.95 8.91
N GLY A 70 -2.55 -9.81 7.99
CA GLY A 70 -2.18 -9.44 6.62
C GLY A 70 -3.33 -8.79 5.87
N GLY A 71 -4.55 -9.34 5.99
CA GLY A 71 -5.76 -8.73 5.41
C GLY A 71 -6.04 -7.33 5.94
N ALA A 72 -5.81 -7.09 7.23
CA ALA A 72 -5.93 -5.76 7.83
C ALA A 72 -4.87 -4.78 7.30
N LEU A 73 -3.60 -5.21 7.23
CA LEU A 73 -2.50 -4.41 6.69
C LEU A 73 -2.71 -4.06 5.21
N ARG A 74 -3.21 -5.02 4.43
CA ARG A 74 -3.58 -4.80 3.03
C ARG A 74 -4.65 -3.71 2.91
N ARG A 75 -5.73 -3.80 3.68
CA ARG A 75 -6.82 -2.81 3.66
C ARG A 75 -6.31 -1.41 3.97
N VAL A 76 -5.53 -1.25 5.04
CA VAL A 76 -4.96 0.06 5.41
C VAL A 76 -4.00 0.58 4.34
N SER A 77 -3.20 -0.30 3.72
CA SER A 77 -2.28 0.09 2.65
C SER A 77 -3.02 0.55 1.39
N VAL A 78 -4.09 -0.13 1.00
CA VAL A 78 -4.96 0.30 -0.12
C VAL A 78 -5.57 1.66 0.18
N GLU A 79 -6.19 1.82 1.35
CA GLU A 79 -6.83 3.07 1.76
C GLU A 79 -5.84 4.25 1.79
N LEU A 80 -4.62 4.02 2.31
CA LEU A 80 -3.59 5.05 2.35
C LEU A 80 -3.07 5.37 0.94
N SER A 81 -2.89 4.37 0.07
CA SER A 81 -2.52 4.57 -1.33
C SER A 81 -3.54 5.45 -2.07
N GLU A 82 -4.83 5.19 -1.88
CA GLU A 82 -5.92 6.00 -2.43
C GLU A 82 -5.92 7.43 -1.90
N LYS A 83 -5.76 7.61 -0.58
CA LYS A 83 -5.67 8.94 0.05
C LYS A 83 -4.48 9.74 -0.46
N LEU A 84 -3.32 9.11 -0.64
CA LEU A 84 -2.13 9.76 -1.20
C LEU A 84 -2.38 10.21 -2.65
N ARG A 85 -3.01 9.37 -3.48
CA ARG A 85 -3.40 9.77 -4.84
C ARG A 85 -4.35 10.95 -4.85
N ALA A 86 -5.39 10.91 -4.00
CA ALA A 86 -6.34 12.01 -3.88
C ALA A 86 -5.65 13.31 -3.44
N ALA A 87 -4.72 13.24 -2.47
CA ALA A 87 -3.94 14.39 -2.03
C ALA A 87 -3.09 14.96 -3.17
N ALA A 88 -2.38 14.13 -3.92
CA ALA A 88 -1.57 14.58 -5.06
C ALA A 88 -2.43 15.29 -6.13
N THR A 89 -3.59 14.72 -6.48
CA THR A 89 -4.54 15.35 -7.41
C THR A 89 -5.06 16.69 -6.89
N ASN A 90 -5.38 16.78 -5.60
CA ASN A 90 -5.87 18.03 -5.01
C ASN A 90 -4.80 19.14 -5.04
N TYR A 91 -3.54 18.78 -4.78
CA TYR A 91 -2.42 19.72 -4.93
C TYR A 91 -2.25 20.18 -6.37
N ASP A 92 -2.16 19.26 -7.34
CA ASP A 92 -2.06 19.62 -8.77
C ASP A 92 -3.21 20.57 -9.22
N ASN A 93 -4.44 20.29 -8.78
CA ASN A 93 -5.60 21.12 -9.11
C ASN A 93 -5.52 22.52 -8.48
N THR A 94 -5.07 22.60 -7.23
CA THR A 94 -4.89 23.87 -6.52
C THR A 94 -3.79 24.68 -7.21
N ASP A 95 -2.65 24.06 -7.49
CA ASP A 95 -1.53 24.71 -8.17
C ASP A 95 -1.92 25.23 -9.55
N SER A 96 -2.64 24.42 -10.33
CA SER A 96 -3.14 24.84 -11.65
C SER A 96 -4.13 26.01 -11.56
N THR A 97 -4.96 26.04 -10.52
CA THR A 97 -5.94 27.12 -10.31
C THR A 97 -5.24 28.42 -9.94
N GLU A 98 -4.32 28.37 -8.99
CA GLU A 98 -3.59 29.55 -8.54
C GLU A 98 -2.62 30.09 -9.59
N ALA A 99 -1.98 29.21 -10.38
CA ALA A 99 -1.18 29.64 -11.53
C ALA A 99 -2.03 30.42 -12.54
N GLY A 100 -3.24 29.92 -12.86
CA GLY A 100 -4.18 30.64 -13.73
C GLY A 100 -4.61 32.00 -13.16
N ASN A 101 -4.84 32.09 -11.85
CA ASN A 101 -5.15 33.36 -11.18
C ASN A 101 -4.00 34.36 -11.32
N ILE A 102 -2.75 33.91 -11.10
CA ILE A 102 -1.55 34.75 -11.26
C ILE A 102 -1.40 35.23 -12.72
N ASP A 103 -1.53 34.34 -13.69
CA ASP A 103 -1.44 34.68 -15.12
C ASP A 103 -2.48 35.74 -15.51
N THR A 104 -3.70 35.65 -14.97
CA THR A 104 -4.75 36.65 -15.24
C THR A 104 -4.56 37.98 -14.51
N CYS A 105 -3.77 38.01 -13.43
CA CYS A 105 -3.43 39.24 -12.71
C CYS A 105 -2.31 40.05 -13.40
N GLY A 106 -1.62 39.49 -14.40
CA GLY A 106 -0.68 40.20 -15.27
C GLY A 106 0.58 40.72 -14.57
N VAL A 107 1.03 40.06 -13.50
CA VAL A 107 2.30 40.34 -12.80
C VAL A 107 3.48 39.62 -13.45
#